data_AF-A0A7K2E1B2-F1
#
_entry.id   AF-A0A7K2E1B2-F1
#
_cell.length_a   1.000
_cell.length_b   1.000
_cell.length_c   1.000
_cell.angle_alpha   90.00
_cell.angle_beta   90.00
_cell.angle_gamma   90.00
#
_symmetry.space_group_name_H-M   'P 1'
#
loop_
_entity.id
_entity.type
_entity.pdbx_description
1 polymer ?
#
loop_
_entity_poly.entity_id
_entity_poly.type
_entity_poly.pdbx_seq_one_letter_code
_entity_poly.pdbx_strand_id
1 'polypeptide(L)'
;MEAHRLNSPYILEGKDKSVFNLLKERLAKFEEGRVNLGELAKVLLEVDINALLHGIFLAKKELAGGRLRLPRALSAFVEANNAQRAVSGGVKNDSVDPKGDTSKGFGNVPFSRDEWTAGRINAYFNLDIRQIRAYGFGDLVERLIILLALFKVRKLLSEGLRFRTACDLDLVSLLVTRPTGFEIPELHTLEHALPGLIKQVEESGVFGEMSVLTVTYEK
;
A
#
# COMPACT_ATOMS: atom_id res chain seq x y z
N MET A 1 5.88 3.09 -0.41
CA MET A 1 5.13 3.14 0.86
C MET A 1 4.67 1.73 1.18
N GLU A 2 5.06 1.16 2.33
CA GLU A 2 4.68 -0.23 2.70
C GLU A 2 3.17 -0.36 2.88
N ALA A 3 2.58 -1.47 2.42
CA ALA A 3 1.15 -1.73 2.54
C ALA A 3 0.68 -1.95 3.99
N HIS A 4 1.62 -2.22 4.91
CA HIS A 4 1.37 -2.51 6.31
C HIS A 4 2.35 -1.79 7.24
N ARG A 5 2.51 -0.46 7.06
CA ARG A 5 3.47 0.35 7.85
C ARG A 5 3.33 0.07 9.34
N LEU A 6 2.10 0.05 9.85
CA LEU A 6 1.81 -0.20 11.26
C LEU A 6 2.17 -1.62 11.74
N ASN A 7 2.21 -2.61 10.85
CA ASN A 7 2.64 -3.98 11.17
C ASN A 7 4.16 -4.18 11.01
N SER A 8 4.90 -3.12 10.71
CA SER A 8 6.35 -3.21 10.58
C SER A 8 7.00 -3.67 11.89
N PRO A 9 7.98 -4.60 11.85
CA PRO A 9 8.72 -4.99 13.03
C PRO A 9 9.37 -3.80 13.73
N TYR A 10 9.77 -2.76 13.00
CA TYR A 10 10.34 -1.57 13.62
C TYR A 10 9.34 -0.78 14.48
N ILE A 11 8.04 -0.90 14.22
CA ILE A 11 6.97 -0.25 15.01
C ILE A 11 6.49 -1.15 16.13
N LEU A 12 6.30 -2.44 15.87
CA LEU A 12 5.74 -3.37 16.87
C LEU A 12 6.81 -4.01 17.77
N GLU A 13 8.01 -4.20 17.26
CA GLU A 13 9.13 -4.88 17.93
C GLU A 13 10.32 -3.97 18.22
N GLY A 14 10.36 -2.77 17.63
CA GLY A 14 11.43 -1.78 17.84
C GLY A 14 11.62 -1.35 19.30
N LYS A 15 12.75 -0.67 19.56
CA LYS A 15 13.09 -0.13 20.89
C LYS A 15 12.09 0.92 21.34
N ASP A 16 11.69 1.81 20.42
CA ASP A 16 10.58 2.71 20.65
C ASP A 16 9.27 1.92 20.68
N LYS A 17 8.62 1.90 21.84
CA LYS A 17 7.34 1.22 22.07
C LYS A 17 6.15 2.18 22.06
N SER A 18 6.33 3.46 21.71
CA SER A 18 5.28 4.48 21.82
C SER A 18 4.01 4.10 21.05
N VAL A 19 4.15 3.75 19.76
CA VAL A 19 3.01 3.32 18.94
C VAL A 19 2.45 1.98 19.39
N PHE A 20 3.31 1.02 19.77
CA PHE A 20 2.87 -0.28 20.26
C PHE A 20 2.04 -0.15 21.56
N ASN A 21 2.50 0.66 22.50
CA ASN A 21 1.82 0.91 23.78
C ASN A 21 0.51 1.67 23.55
N LEU A 22 0.50 2.67 22.65
CA LEU A 22 -0.72 3.37 22.23
C LEU A 22 -1.78 2.40 21.68
N LEU A 23 -1.38 1.50 20.77
CA LEU A 23 -2.27 0.48 20.23
C LEU A 23 -2.76 -0.47 21.33
N LYS A 24 -1.86 -0.91 22.22
CA LYS A 24 -2.21 -1.81 23.31
C LYS A 24 -3.23 -1.18 24.26
N GLU A 25 -3.04 0.08 24.63
CA GLU A 25 -3.95 0.84 25.50
C GLU A 25 -5.32 1.01 24.84
N ARG A 26 -5.35 1.55 23.61
CA ARG A 26 -6.62 1.85 22.91
C ARG A 26 -7.40 0.60 22.52
N LEU A 27 -6.73 -0.54 22.39
CA LEU A 27 -7.32 -1.82 21.99
C LEU A 27 -7.43 -2.82 23.16
N ALA A 28 -7.13 -2.41 24.40
CA ALA A 28 -7.17 -3.25 25.60
C ALA A 28 -8.56 -3.89 25.80
N LYS A 29 -9.62 -3.19 25.42
CA LYS A 29 -11.02 -3.69 25.47
C LYS A 29 -11.29 -4.93 24.62
N PHE A 30 -10.33 -5.36 23.80
CA PHE A 30 -10.44 -6.56 22.96
C PHE A 30 -9.61 -7.73 23.44
N GLU A 31 -8.97 -7.67 24.62
CA GLU A 31 -8.20 -8.79 25.17
C GLU A 31 -9.01 -10.08 25.24
N GLU A 32 -10.31 -9.97 25.55
CA GLU A 32 -11.27 -11.07 25.56
C GLU A 32 -12.41 -10.84 24.55
N GLY A 33 -13.09 -11.92 24.15
CA GLY A 33 -14.28 -11.85 23.30
C GLY A 33 -14.00 -11.48 21.83
N ARG A 34 -15.04 -11.12 21.08
CA ARG A 34 -14.94 -10.80 19.65
C ARG A 34 -14.42 -9.37 19.45
N VAL A 35 -13.45 -9.19 18.55
CA VAL A 35 -12.95 -7.87 18.16
C VAL A 35 -14.06 -7.07 17.47
N ASN A 36 -14.32 -5.84 17.94
CA ASN A 36 -15.20 -4.90 17.28
C ASN A 36 -14.44 -4.19 16.14
N LEU A 37 -14.80 -4.50 14.90
CA LEU A 37 -14.10 -3.97 13.72
C LEU A 37 -14.31 -2.47 13.50
N GLY A 38 -15.46 -1.91 13.91
CA GLY A 38 -15.71 -0.48 13.80
C GLY A 38 -14.82 0.31 14.76
N GLU A 39 -14.66 -0.18 15.98
CA GLU A 39 -13.76 0.40 16.96
C GLU A 39 -12.27 0.22 16.59
N LEU A 40 -11.90 -0.94 16.01
CA LEU A 40 -10.57 -1.11 15.42
C LEU A 40 -10.33 -0.10 14.29
N ALA A 41 -11.32 0.10 13.42
CA ALA A 41 -11.24 1.06 12.33
C ALA A 41 -11.06 2.51 12.86
N LYS A 42 -11.74 2.90 13.95
CA LYS A 42 -11.54 4.22 14.59
C LYS A 42 -10.10 4.43 15.04
N VAL A 43 -9.52 3.46 15.74
CA VAL A 43 -8.11 3.55 16.17
C VAL A 43 -7.18 3.62 14.97
N LEU A 44 -7.44 2.86 13.91
CA LEU A 44 -6.64 2.89 12.69
C LEU A 44 -6.80 4.21 11.92
N LEU A 45 -7.98 4.86 11.95
CA LEU A 45 -8.18 6.15 11.32
C LEU A 45 -7.23 7.21 11.89
N GLU A 46 -7.05 7.21 13.20
CA GLU A 46 -6.16 8.14 13.91
C GLU A 46 -4.68 7.82 13.69
N VAL A 47 -4.31 6.53 13.67
CA VAL A 47 -2.90 6.10 13.67
C VAL A 47 -2.34 5.86 12.26
N ASP A 48 -3.13 5.28 11.35
CA ASP A 48 -2.76 5.03 9.95
C ASP A 48 -4.01 4.82 9.06
N ILE A 49 -4.55 5.91 8.52
CA ILE A 49 -5.70 5.86 7.58
C ILE A 49 -5.46 4.92 6.38
N ASN A 50 -4.21 4.65 5.99
CA ASN A 50 -3.92 3.75 4.88
C ASN A 50 -4.24 2.29 5.22
N ALA A 51 -4.22 1.91 6.50
CA ALA A 51 -4.61 0.58 6.95
C ALA A 51 -6.10 0.30 6.66
N LEU A 52 -6.94 1.33 6.60
CA LEU A 52 -8.37 1.21 6.23
C LEU A 52 -8.56 0.83 4.76
N LEU A 53 -7.62 1.22 3.90
CA LEU A 53 -7.62 0.89 2.47
C LEU A 53 -6.95 -0.45 2.21
N HIS A 54 -5.72 -0.62 2.71
CA HIS A 54 -4.86 -1.76 2.41
C HIS A 54 -5.08 -2.97 3.31
N GLY A 55 -5.95 -2.82 4.32
CA GLY A 55 -6.16 -3.78 5.39
C GLY A 55 -4.94 -3.92 6.29
N ILE A 56 -5.15 -4.58 7.42
CA ILE A 56 -4.09 -4.82 8.39
C ILE A 56 -4.36 -6.12 9.14
N PHE A 57 -3.28 -6.81 9.52
CA PHE A 57 -3.33 -7.92 10.45
C PHE A 57 -2.23 -7.77 11.50
N LEU A 58 -2.62 -7.44 12.74
CA LEU A 58 -1.71 -7.32 13.87
C LEU A 58 -1.74 -8.64 14.65
N ALA A 59 -0.80 -9.53 14.33
CA ALA A 59 -0.74 -10.89 14.88
C ALA A 59 -0.01 -10.99 16.24
N LYS A 60 0.21 -9.87 16.93
CA LYS A 60 0.92 -9.83 18.22
C LYS A 60 0.02 -10.32 19.35
N LYS A 61 0.51 -11.27 20.15
CA LYS A 61 -0.25 -11.86 21.26
C LYS A 61 -0.70 -10.81 22.27
N GLU A 62 0.13 -9.80 22.47
CA GLU A 62 -0.08 -8.65 23.35
C GLU A 62 -1.17 -7.69 22.84
N LEU A 63 -1.55 -7.79 21.56
CA LEU A 63 -2.59 -6.98 20.94
C LEU A 63 -3.81 -7.85 20.67
N ALA A 64 -4.68 -7.97 21.69
CA ALA A 64 -5.90 -8.78 21.64
C ALA A 64 -5.64 -10.24 21.20
N GLY A 65 -4.56 -10.87 21.68
CA GLY A 65 -4.23 -12.26 21.34
C GLY A 65 -3.88 -12.49 19.87
N GLY A 66 -3.48 -11.45 19.13
CA GLY A 66 -3.14 -11.55 17.71
C GLY A 66 -4.36 -11.66 16.79
N ARG A 67 -5.54 -11.20 17.25
CA ARG A 67 -6.83 -11.38 16.55
C ARG A 67 -7.28 -10.13 15.78
N LEU A 68 -6.49 -9.06 15.82
CA LEU A 68 -6.84 -7.78 15.19
C LEU A 68 -6.58 -7.85 13.68
N ARG A 69 -7.65 -7.99 12.91
CA ARG A 69 -7.60 -8.04 11.46
C ARG A 69 -8.68 -7.17 10.84
N LEU A 70 -8.29 -6.28 9.94
CA LEU A 70 -9.19 -5.51 9.11
C LEU A 70 -8.99 -5.93 7.64
N PRO A 71 -10.06 -6.32 6.91
CA PRO A 71 -9.96 -6.65 5.48
C PRO A 71 -9.59 -5.41 4.65
N ARG A 72 -9.08 -5.63 3.44
CA ARG A 72 -8.70 -4.54 2.53
C ARG A 72 -9.94 -3.98 1.85
N ALA A 73 -10.10 -2.67 1.83
CA ALA A 73 -11.14 -2.01 1.04
C ALA A 73 -10.69 -1.78 -0.41
N LEU A 74 -9.40 -1.57 -0.66
CA LEU A 74 -8.81 -1.46 -1.99
C LEU A 74 -8.05 -2.76 -2.31
N SER A 75 -8.37 -3.36 -3.45
CA SER A 75 -7.67 -4.52 -3.99
C SER A 75 -7.30 -4.28 -5.44
N ALA A 76 -6.19 -4.87 -5.86
CA ALA A 76 -5.73 -4.78 -7.23
C ALA A 76 -4.97 -6.05 -7.64
N PHE A 77 -5.01 -6.36 -8.93
CA PHE A 77 -4.17 -7.38 -9.55
C PHE A 77 -3.88 -6.99 -10.99
N VAL A 78 -2.82 -7.56 -11.54
CA VAL A 78 -2.39 -7.31 -12.92
C VAL A 78 -2.33 -8.64 -13.66
N GLU A 79 -2.95 -8.68 -14.84
CA GLU A 79 -2.93 -9.84 -15.72
C GLU A 79 -2.10 -9.51 -16.97
N ALA A 80 -1.11 -10.37 -17.23
CA ALA A 80 -0.34 -10.37 -18.46
C ALA A 80 -0.88 -11.46 -19.39
N ASN A 81 -1.35 -11.06 -20.58
CA ASN A 81 -1.86 -11.96 -21.60
C ASN A 81 -0.79 -12.18 -22.68
N ASN A 82 -0.77 -13.40 -23.25
CA ASN A 82 0.25 -13.84 -24.20
C ASN A 82 1.66 -13.60 -23.68
N ALA A 83 1.94 -14.04 -22.45
CA ALA A 83 3.26 -13.90 -21.85
C ALA A 83 4.28 -14.77 -22.59
N GLN A 84 5.41 -14.19 -22.98
CA GLN A 84 6.48 -14.85 -23.72
C GLN A 84 7.82 -14.62 -23.04
N ARG A 85 8.71 -15.61 -23.11
CA ARG A 85 10.06 -15.47 -22.56
C ARG A 85 10.91 -14.59 -23.48
N ALA A 86 11.51 -13.55 -22.93
CA ALA A 86 12.53 -12.74 -23.57
C ALA A 86 13.90 -13.16 -23.02
N VAL A 87 14.54 -14.09 -23.72
CA VAL A 87 15.90 -14.54 -23.38
C VAL A 87 16.89 -13.47 -23.82
N SER A 88 17.72 -13.02 -22.90
CA SER A 88 18.82 -12.09 -23.17
C SER A 88 20.11 -12.57 -22.49
N GLY A 89 21.23 -11.94 -22.83
CA GLY A 89 22.51 -12.15 -22.17
C GLY A 89 23.07 -10.83 -21.68
N GLY A 90 23.96 -10.88 -20.70
CA GLY A 90 24.75 -9.74 -20.29
C GLY A 90 26.15 -10.18 -19.89
N VAL A 91 27.03 -9.21 -19.70
CA VAL A 91 28.39 -9.46 -19.23
C VAL A 91 28.62 -8.57 -18.02
N LYS A 92 29.04 -9.16 -16.90
CA LYS A 92 29.64 -8.39 -15.81
C LYS A 92 31.02 -8.00 -16.32
N ASN A 93 31.23 -6.73 -16.62
CA ASN A 93 32.52 -6.25 -17.09
C ASN A 93 33.40 -5.85 -15.89
N ASP A 94 34.62 -6.38 -15.84
CA ASP A 94 35.70 -5.92 -14.98
C ASP A 94 36.61 -5.03 -15.83
N SER A 95 36.51 -3.71 -15.62
CA SER A 95 37.28 -2.74 -16.38
C SER A 95 38.75 -2.63 -15.94
N VAL A 96 39.11 -3.26 -14.81
CA VAL A 96 40.44 -3.15 -14.19
C VAL A 96 41.27 -4.40 -14.49
N ASP A 97 40.68 -5.59 -14.33
CA ASP A 97 41.30 -6.85 -14.72
C ASP A 97 40.33 -7.73 -15.53
N PRO A 98 40.14 -7.47 -16.84
CA PRO A 98 39.20 -8.21 -17.67
C PRO A 98 39.46 -9.72 -17.76
N LYS A 99 40.70 -10.17 -17.47
CA LYS A 99 41.13 -11.58 -17.55
C LYS A 99 41.32 -12.23 -16.17
N GLY A 100 40.89 -11.56 -15.10
CA GLY A 100 41.04 -12.05 -13.74
C GLY A 100 40.26 -13.33 -13.43
N ASP A 101 40.58 -13.95 -12.30
CA ASP A 101 39.95 -15.19 -11.83
C ASP A 101 38.47 -14.99 -11.45
N THR A 102 37.58 -15.41 -12.35
CA THR A 102 36.12 -15.29 -12.22
C THR A 102 35.53 -16.00 -11.01
N SER A 103 36.18 -17.06 -10.51
CA SER A 103 35.74 -17.78 -9.31
C SER A 103 35.87 -16.95 -8.03
N LYS A 104 36.77 -15.96 -8.04
CA LYS A 104 36.99 -15.01 -6.94
C LYS A 104 36.31 -13.65 -7.16
N GLY A 105 35.58 -13.52 -8.28
CA GLY A 105 34.81 -12.32 -8.62
C GLY A 105 35.52 -11.30 -9.52
N PHE A 106 36.73 -11.59 -10.02
CA PHE A 106 37.43 -10.76 -11.02
C PHE A 106 37.04 -11.14 -12.46
N GLY A 107 37.43 -10.33 -13.44
CA GLY A 107 37.26 -10.68 -14.85
C GLY A 107 35.85 -10.51 -15.40
N ASN A 108 35.75 -10.60 -16.73
CA ASN A 108 34.48 -10.51 -17.43
C ASN A 108 33.69 -11.82 -17.32
N VAL A 109 32.44 -11.76 -16.86
CA VAL A 109 31.57 -12.95 -16.71
C VAL A 109 30.30 -12.79 -17.54
N PRO A 110 30.16 -13.49 -18.68
CA PRO A 110 28.90 -13.62 -19.39
C PRO A 110 27.87 -14.38 -18.55
N PHE A 111 26.63 -13.93 -18.57
CA PHE A 111 25.50 -14.60 -17.93
C PHE A 111 24.27 -14.53 -18.84
N SER A 112 23.38 -15.52 -18.73
CA SER A 112 22.05 -15.46 -19.35
C SER A 112 21.04 -14.80 -18.40
N ARG A 113 20.03 -14.15 -18.97
CA ARG A 113 18.87 -13.61 -18.27
C ARG A 113 17.61 -14.07 -19.00
N ASP A 114 16.71 -14.69 -18.26
CA ASP A 114 15.37 -15.01 -18.76
C ASP A 114 14.40 -13.98 -18.15
N GLU A 115 13.93 -13.05 -19.00
CA GLU A 115 12.87 -12.11 -18.65
C GLU A 115 11.56 -12.53 -19.31
N TRP A 116 10.48 -11.84 -18.97
CA TRP A 116 9.14 -12.10 -19.51
C TRP A 116 8.56 -10.85 -20.15
N THR A 117 7.94 -11.03 -21.30
CA THR A 117 7.18 -10.00 -22.03
C THR A 117 5.71 -10.39 -22.07
N ALA A 118 4.84 -9.44 -22.38
CA ALA A 118 3.41 -9.66 -22.52
C ALA A 118 2.88 -8.92 -23.75
N GLY A 119 1.98 -9.56 -24.51
CA GLY A 119 1.29 -8.89 -25.62
C GLY A 119 0.26 -7.85 -25.13
N ARG A 120 -0.30 -8.05 -23.93
CA ARG A 120 -1.20 -7.09 -23.27
C ARG A 120 -1.14 -7.23 -21.76
N ILE A 121 -1.15 -6.10 -21.06
CA ILE A 121 -1.22 -6.03 -19.60
C ILE A 121 -2.51 -5.30 -19.21
N ASN A 122 -3.32 -5.89 -18.35
CA ASN A 122 -4.50 -5.25 -17.76
C ASN A 122 -4.31 -5.17 -16.24
N ALA A 123 -4.45 -3.98 -15.67
CA ALA A 123 -4.52 -3.80 -14.22
C ALA A 123 -5.98 -3.62 -13.80
N TYR A 124 -6.42 -4.43 -12.84
CA TYR A 124 -7.76 -4.38 -12.28
C TYR A 124 -7.70 -3.84 -10.86
N PHE A 125 -8.66 -2.96 -10.53
CA PHE A 125 -8.80 -2.36 -9.22
C PHE A 125 -10.24 -2.52 -8.76
N ASN A 126 -10.43 -2.84 -7.48
CA ASN A 126 -11.73 -2.86 -6.85
C ASN A 126 -11.67 -2.12 -5.52
N LEU A 127 -12.58 -1.16 -5.35
CA LEU A 127 -12.74 -0.36 -4.14
C LEU A 127 -14.10 -0.68 -3.52
N ASP A 128 -14.09 -1.31 -2.35
CA ASP A 128 -15.30 -1.68 -1.62
C ASP A 128 -15.87 -0.48 -0.85
N ILE A 129 -16.76 0.26 -1.53
CA ILE A 129 -17.48 1.40 -0.95
C ILE A 129 -18.40 0.97 0.20
N ARG A 130 -18.92 -0.27 0.19
CA ARG A 130 -19.78 -0.77 1.25
C ARG A 130 -18.96 -0.99 2.53
N GLN A 131 -17.76 -1.52 2.41
CA GLN A 131 -16.85 -1.66 3.55
C GLN A 131 -16.46 -0.30 4.14
N ILE A 132 -16.14 0.69 3.31
CA ILE A 132 -15.80 2.05 3.77
C ILE A 132 -16.96 2.66 4.57
N ARG A 133 -18.19 2.56 4.06
CA ARG A 133 -19.41 3.01 4.76
C ARG A 133 -19.67 2.26 6.06
N ALA A 134 -19.37 0.95 6.08
CA ALA A 134 -19.56 0.12 7.26
C ALA A 134 -18.67 0.50 8.45
N TYR A 135 -17.61 1.30 8.23
CA TYR A 135 -16.83 1.86 9.33
C TYR A 135 -17.61 2.93 10.13
N GLY A 136 -18.59 3.59 9.51
CA GLY A 136 -19.49 4.52 10.19
C GLY A 136 -18.84 5.84 10.64
N PHE A 137 -17.87 6.35 9.87
CA PHE A 137 -17.20 7.63 10.15
C PHE A 137 -17.96 8.85 9.65
N GLY A 138 -19.00 8.65 8.83
CA GLY A 138 -19.77 9.71 8.20
C GLY A 138 -19.13 10.23 6.91
N ASP A 139 -19.92 10.99 6.15
CA ASP A 139 -19.64 11.37 4.77
C ASP A 139 -18.27 12.02 4.56
N LEU A 140 -17.84 12.88 5.48
CA LEU A 140 -16.60 13.64 5.33
C LEU A 140 -15.37 12.72 5.29
N VAL A 141 -15.27 11.81 6.26
CA VAL A 141 -14.16 10.87 6.37
C VAL A 141 -14.24 9.80 5.29
N GLU A 142 -15.44 9.30 4.97
CA GLU A 142 -15.64 8.33 3.90
C GLU A 142 -15.19 8.90 2.55
N ARG A 143 -15.51 10.17 2.26
CA ARG A 143 -15.02 10.88 1.07
C ARG A 143 -13.51 10.96 1.06
N LEU A 144 -12.85 11.25 2.19
CA LEU A 144 -11.40 11.28 2.26
C LEU A 144 -10.78 9.92 1.93
N ILE A 145 -11.30 8.84 2.51
CA ILE A 145 -10.83 7.47 2.27
C ILE A 145 -10.98 7.10 0.78
N ILE A 146 -12.13 7.43 0.17
CA ILE A 146 -12.38 7.20 -1.25
C ILE A 146 -11.41 8.03 -2.12
N LEU A 147 -11.25 9.32 -1.83
CA LEU A 147 -10.36 10.21 -2.58
C LEU A 147 -8.90 9.73 -2.50
N LEU A 148 -8.45 9.29 -1.33
CA LEU A 148 -7.12 8.67 -1.13
C LEU A 148 -6.95 7.41 -1.98
N ALA A 149 -7.97 6.56 -2.06
CA ALA A 149 -7.93 5.37 -2.90
C ALA A 149 -7.79 5.72 -4.38
N LEU A 150 -8.62 6.65 -4.88
CA LEU A 150 -8.58 7.11 -6.26
C LEU A 150 -7.23 7.77 -6.59
N PHE A 151 -6.70 8.60 -5.68
CA PHE A 151 -5.38 9.22 -5.82
C PHE A 151 -4.29 8.17 -5.98
N LYS A 152 -4.26 7.14 -5.13
CA LYS A 152 -3.26 6.06 -5.22
C LYS A 152 -3.34 5.30 -6.54
N VAL A 153 -4.56 4.99 -7.00
CA VAL A 153 -4.77 4.31 -8.29
C VAL A 153 -4.28 5.19 -9.44
N ARG A 154 -4.69 6.48 -9.48
CA ARG A 154 -4.27 7.41 -10.54
C ARG A 154 -2.77 7.69 -10.52
N LYS A 155 -2.17 7.80 -9.33
CA LYS A 155 -0.73 8.01 -9.20
C LYS A 155 0.07 6.81 -9.74
N LEU A 156 -0.33 5.59 -9.37
CA LEU A 156 0.27 4.37 -9.92
C LEU A 156 0.15 4.30 -11.45
N LEU A 157 -1.03 4.62 -12.00
CA LEU A 157 -1.26 4.59 -13.45
C LEU A 157 -0.55 5.72 -14.20
N SER A 158 -0.21 6.82 -13.54
CA SER A 158 0.51 7.96 -14.13
C SER A 158 2.02 7.79 -14.08
N GLU A 159 2.56 7.19 -13.02
CA GLU A 159 4.01 6.97 -12.85
C GLU A 159 4.46 5.67 -13.53
N GLY A 160 3.54 4.74 -13.75
CA GLY A 160 3.80 3.41 -14.29
C GLY A 160 4.41 2.46 -13.26
N LEU A 161 4.60 1.21 -13.67
CA LEU A 161 5.25 0.20 -12.85
C LEU A 161 5.96 -0.83 -13.73
N ARG A 162 7.25 -1.07 -13.46
CA ARG A 162 7.97 -2.22 -14.01
C ARG A 162 7.91 -3.38 -13.04
N PHE A 163 7.28 -4.48 -13.44
CA PHE A 163 7.35 -5.74 -12.70
C PHE A 163 8.72 -6.41 -12.93
N ARG A 164 8.97 -7.60 -12.39
CA ARG A 164 10.16 -8.41 -12.78
C ARG A 164 9.99 -8.98 -14.20
N THR A 165 9.77 -8.09 -15.17
CA THR A 165 9.41 -8.34 -16.57
C THR A 165 10.16 -7.35 -17.46
N ALA A 166 10.30 -7.66 -18.73
CA ALA A 166 10.80 -6.76 -19.77
C ALA A 166 9.73 -5.78 -20.29
N CYS A 167 8.56 -5.73 -19.64
CA CYS A 167 7.46 -4.82 -19.95
C CYS A 167 7.22 -3.84 -18.81
N ASP A 168 6.76 -2.65 -19.19
CA ASP A 168 6.27 -1.60 -18.31
C ASP A 168 4.73 -1.57 -18.33
N LEU A 169 4.12 -1.30 -17.17
CA LEU A 169 2.70 -0.99 -17.08
C LEU A 169 2.49 0.49 -17.35
N ASP A 170 2.05 0.80 -18.57
CA ASP A 170 1.67 2.16 -18.98
C ASP A 170 0.17 2.25 -19.29
N LEU A 171 -0.44 3.39 -18.93
CA LEU A 171 -1.86 3.61 -19.14
C LEU A 171 -2.18 3.94 -20.60
N VAL A 172 -2.82 3.00 -21.30
CA VAL A 172 -3.38 3.22 -22.65
C VAL A 172 -4.85 3.64 -22.58
N SER A 173 -5.63 2.99 -21.71
CA SER A 173 -7.06 3.25 -21.55
C SER A 173 -7.51 2.88 -20.14
N LEU A 174 -8.48 3.62 -19.59
CA LEU A 174 -9.09 3.36 -18.28
C LEU A 174 -10.59 3.10 -18.45
N LEU A 175 -11.06 1.97 -17.93
CA LEU A 175 -12.48 1.61 -17.95
C LEU A 175 -13.01 1.50 -16.53
N VAL A 176 -14.07 2.24 -16.22
CA VAL A 176 -14.86 2.09 -15.00
C VAL A 176 -16.06 1.20 -15.28
N THR A 177 -16.13 0.05 -14.60
CA THR A 177 -17.26 -0.88 -14.76
C THR A 177 -18.44 -0.53 -13.88
N ARG A 178 -18.19 0.01 -12.67
CA ARG A 178 -19.21 0.44 -11.71
C ARG A 178 -18.73 1.61 -10.86
N PRO A 179 -19.62 2.56 -10.51
CA PRO A 179 -20.98 2.71 -11.05
C PRO A 179 -20.95 3.21 -12.51
N THR A 180 -22.01 2.94 -13.26
CA THR A 180 -22.11 3.36 -14.66
C THR A 180 -22.06 4.88 -14.78
N GLY A 181 -21.27 5.39 -15.73
CA GLY A 181 -21.12 6.83 -15.97
C GLY A 181 -20.19 7.56 -14.98
N PHE A 182 -19.58 6.85 -14.03
CA PHE A 182 -18.53 7.43 -13.20
C PHE A 182 -17.21 7.43 -13.94
N GLU A 183 -16.56 8.59 -13.96
CA GLU A 183 -15.21 8.76 -14.46
C GLU A 183 -14.27 8.97 -13.28
N ILE A 184 -13.13 8.27 -13.28
CA ILE A 184 -12.11 8.50 -12.27
C ILE A 184 -11.43 9.84 -12.58
N PRO A 185 -11.42 10.80 -11.63
CA PRO A 185 -10.82 12.11 -11.87
C PRO A 185 -9.34 12.03 -12.27
N GLU A 186 -8.89 13.04 -12.99
CA GLU A 186 -7.48 13.22 -13.34
C GLU A 186 -6.59 13.38 -12.08
N LEU A 187 -5.31 13.01 -12.19
CA LEU A 187 -4.39 13.02 -11.05
C LEU A 187 -4.28 14.40 -10.41
N HIS A 188 -4.13 15.45 -11.22
CA HIS A 188 -4.02 16.83 -10.75
C HIS A 188 -5.27 17.29 -9.97
N THR A 189 -6.47 16.86 -10.38
CA THR A 189 -7.73 17.17 -9.68
C THR A 189 -7.74 16.54 -8.29
N LEU A 190 -7.27 15.29 -8.18
CA LEU A 190 -7.17 14.58 -6.91
C LEU A 190 -6.11 15.23 -6.00
N GLU A 191 -4.95 15.58 -6.56
CA GLU A 191 -3.86 16.25 -5.83
C GLU A 191 -4.27 17.62 -5.30
N HIS A 192 -5.07 18.38 -6.06
CA HIS A 192 -5.58 19.68 -5.63
C HIS A 192 -6.67 19.56 -4.55
N ALA A 193 -7.55 18.56 -4.65
CA ALA A 193 -8.66 18.39 -3.70
C ALA A 193 -8.21 17.79 -2.35
N LEU A 194 -7.21 16.93 -2.36
CA LEU A 194 -6.83 16.12 -1.19
C LEU A 194 -6.39 16.94 0.03
N PRO A 195 -5.53 17.97 -0.08
CA PRO A 195 -5.12 18.78 1.08
C PRO A 195 -6.29 19.48 1.77
N GLY A 196 -7.23 20.03 0.99
CA GLY A 196 -8.41 20.71 1.54
C GLY A 196 -9.33 19.75 2.28
N LEU A 197 -9.47 18.51 1.80
CA LEU A 197 -10.29 17.50 2.44
C LEU A 197 -9.62 16.93 3.71
N ILE A 198 -8.30 16.74 3.69
CA ILE A 198 -7.53 16.36 4.90
C ILE A 198 -7.72 17.41 5.99
N LYS A 199 -7.59 18.70 5.64
CA LYS A 199 -7.78 19.80 6.59
C LYS A 199 -9.19 19.81 7.20
N GLN A 200 -10.24 19.60 6.39
CA GLN A 200 -11.61 19.53 6.91
C GLN A 200 -11.80 18.35 7.88
N VAL A 201 -11.20 17.19 7.60
CA VAL A 201 -11.24 16.04 8.52
C VAL A 201 -10.47 16.33 9.79
N GLU A 202 -9.30 16.98 9.70
CA GLU A 202 -8.53 17.43 10.86
C GLU A 202 -9.35 18.39 11.75
N GLU A 203 -9.98 19.41 11.15
CA GLU A 203 -10.85 20.38 11.85
C GLU A 203 -12.07 19.74 12.50
N SER A 204 -12.54 18.60 11.99
CA SER A 204 -13.62 17.83 12.61
C SER A 204 -13.21 17.09 13.89
N GLY A 205 -11.91 17.06 14.21
CA GLY A 205 -11.35 16.42 15.42
C GLY A 205 -11.28 14.89 15.35
N VAL A 206 -11.63 14.28 14.21
CA VAL A 206 -11.72 12.82 14.08
C VAL A 206 -10.36 12.12 14.12
N PHE A 207 -9.26 12.80 13.78
CA PHE A 207 -7.90 12.28 13.97
C PHE A 207 -7.43 12.32 15.43
N GLY A 208 -8.28 12.76 16.37
CA GLY A 208 -7.93 12.91 17.77
C GLY A 208 -6.87 14.00 17.97
N GLU A 209 -6.04 13.84 19.00
CA GLU A 209 -4.94 14.77 19.31
C GLU A 209 -3.76 14.69 18.30
N MET A 210 -3.80 13.76 17.35
CA MET A 210 -2.67 13.42 16.49
C MET A 210 -3.00 13.61 15.01
N SER A 211 -2.92 14.84 14.51
CA SER A 211 -3.05 15.06 13.06
C SER A 211 -1.85 14.56 12.25
N VAL A 212 -0.68 14.45 12.90
CA VAL A 212 0.53 13.84 12.33
C VAL A 212 1.21 12.95 13.37
N LEU A 213 1.32 11.66 13.09
CA LEU A 213 2.15 10.73 13.86
C LEU A 213 3.51 10.56 13.18
N THR A 214 4.57 11.02 13.86
CA THR A 214 5.96 10.83 13.41
C THR A 214 6.56 9.63 14.13
N VAL A 215 7.14 8.71 13.36
CA VAL A 215 7.82 7.51 13.87
C VAL A 215 9.30 7.60 13.50
N THR A 216 10.18 7.49 14.49
CA THR A 216 11.63 7.44 14.29
C THR A 216 12.08 5.99 14.28
N TYR A 217 12.73 5.57 13.19
CA TYR A 217 13.24 4.21 13.06
C TYR A 217 14.67 4.15 13.62
N GLU A 218 14.83 3.58 14.81
CA GLU A 218 16.14 3.31 15.40
C GLU A 218 16.46 1.81 15.34
N LYS A 219 17.70 1.49 14.98
CA LYS A 219 18.21 0.12 14.84
C LYS A 219 18.58 -0.48 16.20
#